data_AF-A0A841ELB0-F1
#
_entry.id   AF-A0A841ELB0-F1
#
_cell.length_a   1.000
_cell.length_b   1.000
_cell.length_c   1.000
_cell.angle_alpha   90.00
_cell.angle_beta   90.00
_cell.angle_gamma   90.00
#
_symmetry.space_group_name_H-M   'P 1'
#
loop_
_entity.id
_entity.type
_entity.pdbx_description
1 polymer ?
#
loop_
_entity_poly.entity_id
_entity_poly.type
_entity_poly.pdbx_seq_one_letter_code
_entity_poly.pdbx_strand_id
1 'polypeptide(L)'
;MRLIILLLATLLIACGSEDKPANLIEQDKMSKILADVHEAEARVNNMHLGGQDSSLLAYQRLRWKIMKQHQTDTATFRVSLKYYVTHPPAFKSMYEDVKIILENRRKAVQTVKPKVAKSDTLKKAPASQSIKQP
;
A
#
# COMPACT_ATOMS: atom_id res chain seq x y z
N MET A 1 -35.93 -33.93 -4.37
CA MET A 1 -35.19 -33.28 -3.26
C MET A 1 -33.82 -33.89 -2.98
N ARG A 2 -33.64 -35.23 -2.92
CA ARG A 2 -32.32 -35.87 -2.70
C ARG A 2 -31.25 -35.52 -3.75
N LEU A 3 -31.64 -35.40 -5.03
CA LEU A 3 -30.74 -35.02 -6.13
C LEU A 3 -30.26 -33.56 -6.06
N ILE A 4 -31.10 -32.63 -5.57
CA ILE A 4 -30.71 -31.22 -5.40
C ILE A 4 -29.69 -31.08 -4.28
N ILE A 5 -29.83 -31.87 -3.20
CA ILE A 5 -28.87 -31.89 -2.08
C ILE A 5 -27.51 -32.45 -2.53
N LEU A 6 -27.51 -33.50 -3.38
CA LEU A 6 -26.29 -34.05 -3.97
C LEU A 6 -25.62 -33.08 -4.95
N LEU A 7 -26.38 -32.36 -5.77
CA LEU A 7 -25.87 -31.35 -6.71
C LEU A 7 -25.31 -30.10 -5.99
N LEU A 8 -25.89 -29.73 -4.85
CA LEU A 8 -25.43 -28.61 -4.03
C LEU A 8 -24.17 -28.98 -3.22
N ALA A 9 -24.00 -30.26 -2.88
CA ALA A 9 -22.82 -30.77 -2.18
C ALA A 9 -21.57 -30.84 -3.08
N THR A 10 -21.72 -31.13 -4.38
CA THR A 10 -20.59 -31.17 -5.32
C THR A 10 -20.07 -29.79 -5.72
N LEU A 11 -20.90 -28.74 -5.61
CA LEU A 11 -20.50 -27.36 -5.88
C LEU A 11 -19.48 -26.81 -4.87
N LEU A 12 -19.40 -27.40 -3.67
CA LEU A 12 -18.49 -26.97 -2.60
C LEU A 12 -17.06 -27.50 -2.76
N ILE A 13 -16.83 -28.50 -3.62
CA ILE A 13 -15.54 -29.20 -3.77
C ILE A 13 -14.78 -28.71 -5.02
N ALA A 14 -15.41 -27.89 -5.88
CA ALA A 14 -14.80 -27.39 -7.12
C ALA A 14 -13.74 -26.29 -6.91
N CYS A 15 -13.46 -25.90 -5.67
CA CYS A 15 -12.47 -24.87 -5.35
C CYS A 15 -11.28 -25.55 -4.66
N GLY A 16 -10.32 -26.07 -5.42
CA GLY A 16 -9.25 -26.86 -4.81
C GLY A 16 -7.97 -27.10 -5.61
N SER A 17 -7.81 -26.51 -6.79
CA SER A 17 -6.55 -26.60 -7.52
C SER A 17 -6.17 -25.21 -8.03
N GLU A 18 -5.56 -24.41 -7.15
CA GLU A 18 -4.91 -23.18 -7.59
C GLU A 18 -3.48 -23.49 -7.99
N ASP A 19 -3.25 -23.57 -9.30
CA ASP A 19 -1.92 -23.73 -9.86
C ASP A 19 -1.04 -22.53 -9.48
N LYS A 20 0.09 -22.81 -8.83
CA LYS A 20 1.12 -21.80 -8.57
C LYS A 20 1.56 -21.19 -9.91
N PRO A 21 1.47 -19.87 -10.10
CA PRO A 21 1.84 -19.27 -11.38
C PRO A 21 3.34 -19.46 -11.65
N ALA A 22 3.69 -19.75 -12.90
CA ALA A 22 5.08 -20.03 -13.30
C ALA A 22 6.03 -18.84 -13.02
N ASN A 23 5.50 -17.61 -13.06
CA ASN A 23 6.22 -16.37 -12.80
C ASN A 23 5.87 -15.75 -11.44
N LEU A 24 5.61 -16.58 -10.42
CA LEU A 24 5.32 -16.08 -9.07
C LEU A 24 6.50 -15.25 -8.52
N ILE A 25 6.20 -14.03 -8.07
CA ILE A 25 7.14 -13.25 -7.25
C ILE A 25 7.20 -13.87 -5.86
N GLU A 26 8.39 -14.31 -5.47
CA GLU A 26 8.66 -14.86 -4.13
C GLU A 26 8.27 -13.89 -3.01
N GLN A 27 7.85 -14.43 -1.86
CA GLN A 27 7.17 -13.68 -0.80
C GLN A 27 8.01 -12.51 -0.26
N ASP A 28 9.29 -12.72 -0.01
CA ASP A 28 10.20 -11.66 0.46
C ASP A 28 10.30 -10.50 -0.55
N LYS A 29 10.44 -10.82 -1.84
CA LYS A 29 10.47 -9.83 -2.92
C LYS A 29 9.13 -9.11 -3.03
N MET A 30 8.02 -9.84 -2.97
CA MET A 30 6.67 -9.26 -3.01
C MET A 30 6.43 -8.31 -1.83
N SER A 31 6.86 -8.68 -0.63
CA SER A 31 6.71 -7.86 0.58
C SER A 31 7.47 -6.54 0.45
N LYS A 32 8.69 -6.56 -0.11
CA LYS A 32 9.46 -5.35 -0.41
C LYS A 32 8.78 -4.46 -1.46
N ILE A 33 8.26 -5.06 -2.55
CA ILE A 33 7.53 -4.33 -3.58
C ILE A 33 6.28 -3.67 -2.99
N LEU A 34 5.49 -4.41 -2.20
CA LEU A 34 4.24 -3.91 -1.64
C LEU A 34 4.48 -2.80 -0.60
N ALA A 35 5.55 -2.90 0.20
CA ALA A 35 5.98 -1.81 1.07
C ALA A 35 6.32 -0.53 0.28
N ASP A 36 7.07 -0.65 -0.83
CA ASP A 36 7.38 0.50 -1.70
C ASP A 36 6.13 1.10 -2.35
N VAL A 37 5.17 0.25 -2.76
CA VAL A 37 3.89 0.70 -3.32
C VAL A 37 3.10 1.50 -2.30
N HIS A 38 2.94 0.99 -1.08
CA HIS A 38 2.23 1.73 -0.02
C HIS A 38 2.93 3.03 0.37
N GLU A 39 4.26 3.05 0.38
CA GLU A 39 5.03 4.27 0.61
C GLU A 39 4.82 5.30 -0.52
N ALA A 40 4.78 4.86 -1.78
CA ALA A 40 4.46 5.72 -2.91
C ALA A 40 3.03 6.27 -2.87
N GLU A 41 2.05 5.45 -2.48
CA GLU A 41 0.65 5.86 -2.28
C GLU A 41 0.57 6.94 -1.19
N ALA A 42 1.17 6.68 -0.02
CA ALA A 42 1.22 7.63 1.07
C ALA A 42 1.91 8.94 0.66
N ARG A 43 3.01 8.86 -0.10
CA ARG A 43 3.71 10.03 -0.62
C ARG A 43 2.82 10.87 -1.52
N VAL A 44 2.13 10.26 -2.48
CA VAL A 44 1.22 10.97 -3.40
C VAL A 44 0.06 11.60 -2.64
N ASN A 45 -0.54 10.87 -1.70
CA ASN A 45 -1.62 11.39 -0.86
C ASN A 45 -1.19 12.62 -0.06
N ASN A 46 0.05 12.64 0.44
CA ASN A 46 0.61 13.77 1.18
C ASN A 46 1.03 14.96 0.31
N MET A 47 1.07 14.82 -1.02
CA MET A 47 1.44 15.91 -1.93
C MET A 47 0.30 16.91 -2.19
N HIS A 48 -0.94 16.60 -1.81
CA HIS A 48 -2.11 17.49 -1.97
C HIS A 48 -2.22 18.10 -3.38
N LEU A 49 -2.09 17.27 -4.44
CA LEU A 49 -1.94 17.70 -5.84
C LEU A 49 -3.18 18.37 -6.48
N GLY A 50 -4.15 18.84 -5.69
CA GLY A 50 -5.30 19.62 -6.14
C GLY A 50 -6.36 18.84 -6.95
N GLY A 51 -5.98 17.76 -7.64
CA GLY A 51 -6.88 16.95 -8.48
C GLY A 51 -6.54 15.45 -8.51
N GLN A 52 -7.55 14.64 -8.81
CA GLN A 52 -7.45 13.18 -8.88
C GLN A 52 -6.53 12.73 -10.03
N ASP A 53 -6.63 13.37 -11.20
CA ASP A 53 -5.82 13.02 -12.38
C ASP A 53 -4.33 13.25 -12.15
N SER A 54 -3.98 14.37 -11.51
CA SER A 54 -2.60 14.70 -11.14
C SER A 54 -2.03 13.67 -10.16
N SER A 55 -2.83 13.25 -9.18
CA SER A 55 -2.46 12.23 -8.21
C SER A 55 -2.26 10.86 -8.86
N LEU A 56 -3.17 10.47 -9.76
CA LEU A 56 -3.06 9.22 -10.52
C LEU A 56 -1.79 9.18 -11.37
N LEU A 57 -1.50 10.26 -12.11
CA LEU A 57 -0.30 10.35 -12.94
C LEU A 57 0.99 10.29 -12.11
N ALA A 58 1.02 10.97 -10.96
CA ALA A 58 2.13 10.91 -10.03
C ALA A 58 2.35 9.48 -9.49
N TYR A 59 1.28 8.82 -9.07
CA TYR A 59 1.33 7.43 -8.61
C TYR A 59 1.79 6.47 -9.70
N GLN A 60 1.28 6.59 -10.93
CA GLN A 60 1.69 5.73 -12.05
C GLN A 60 3.18 5.84 -12.34
N ARG A 61 3.74 7.06 -12.29
CA ARG A 61 5.19 7.27 -12.45
C ARG A 61 6.00 6.61 -11.34
N LEU A 62 5.57 6.72 -10.09
CA LEU A 62 6.24 6.07 -8.96
C LEU A 62 6.13 4.55 -9.07
N ARG A 63 4.94 4.02 -9.36
CA ARG A 63 4.71 2.58 -9.55
C ARG A 63 5.60 2.00 -10.64
N TRP A 64 5.74 2.69 -11.77
CA TRP A 64 6.66 2.27 -12.84
C TRP A 64 8.12 2.20 -12.35
N LYS A 65 8.58 3.20 -11.60
CA LYS A 65 9.93 3.19 -11.01
C LYS A 65 10.13 2.02 -10.05
N ILE A 66 9.15 1.72 -9.20
CA ILE A 66 9.19 0.59 -8.26
C ILE A 66 9.32 -0.73 -9.02
N MET A 67 8.48 -0.96 -10.04
CA MET A 67 8.54 -2.18 -10.85
C MET A 67 9.94 -2.35 -11.48
N LYS A 68 10.49 -1.27 -12.02
CA LYS A 68 11.84 -1.26 -12.60
C LYS A 68 12.93 -1.58 -11.56
N GLN A 69 12.86 -0.97 -10.37
CA GLN A 69 13.81 -1.21 -9.28
C GLN A 69 13.82 -2.68 -8.84
N HIS A 70 12.66 -3.32 -8.82
CA HIS A 70 12.51 -4.72 -8.45
C HIS A 70 12.63 -5.68 -9.63
N GLN A 71 13.00 -5.22 -10.82
CA GLN A 71 13.15 -6.07 -12.01
C GLN A 71 11.90 -6.95 -12.25
N THR A 72 10.73 -6.32 -12.23
CA THR A 72 9.44 -6.96 -12.49
C THR A 72 8.58 -6.03 -13.35
N ASP A 73 7.44 -6.55 -13.82
CA ASP A 73 6.40 -5.77 -14.48
C ASP A 73 5.07 -5.81 -13.70
N THR A 74 4.11 -5.02 -14.15
CA THR A 74 2.78 -4.91 -13.54
C THR A 74 1.92 -6.16 -13.73
N ALA A 75 2.13 -6.93 -14.79
CA ALA A 75 1.36 -8.15 -15.07
C ALA A 75 1.77 -9.27 -14.11
N THR A 76 3.08 -9.50 -13.97
CA THR A 76 3.72 -10.43 -13.03
C THR A 76 3.37 -10.06 -11.59
N PHE A 77 3.44 -8.76 -11.23
CA PHE A 77 3.00 -8.27 -9.93
C PHE A 77 1.52 -8.60 -9.67
N ARG A 78 0.62 -8.31 -10.62
CA ARG A 78 -0.82 -8.54 -10.47
C ARG A 78 -1.16 -10.03 -10.33
N VAL A 79 -0.55 -10.88 -11.16
CA VAL A 79 -0.74 -12.35 -11.09
C VAL A 79 -0.26 -12.88 -9.74
N SER A 80 0.91 -12.43 -9.30
CA SER A 80 1.47 -12.86 -8.02
C SER A 80 0.66 -12.36 -6.83
N LEU A 81 0.21 -11.11 -6.84
CA LEU A 81 -0.65 -10.57 -5.80
C LEU A 81 -1.97 -11.35 -5.71
N LYS A 82 -2.57 -11.70 -6.86
CA LYS A 82 -3.76 -12.54 -6.91
C LYS A 82 -3.51 -13.88 -6.21
N TYR A 83 -2.40 -14.55 -6.51
CA TYR A 83 -2.02 -15.81 -5.85
C TYR A 83 -1.95 -15.65 -4.33
N TYR A 84 -1.26 -14.63 -3.81
CA TYR A 84 -1.21 -14.43 -2.36
C TYR A 84 -2.60 -14.17 -1.77
N VAL A 85 -3.41 -13.29 -2.37
CA VAL A 85 -4.76 -12.96 -1.87
C VAL A 85 -5.68 -14.18 -1.80
N THR A 86 -5.55 -15.15 -2.71
CA THR A 86 -6.35 -16.39 -2.69
C THR A 86 -5.79 -17.46 -1.74
N HIS A 87 -4.60 -17.24 -1.16
CA HIS A 87 -3.95 -18.12 -0.19
C HIS A 87 -3.80 -17.41 1.18
N PRO A 88 -4.84 -17.42 2.04
CA PRO A 88 -4.85 -16.61 3.27
C PRO A 88 -3.64 -16.79 4.20
N PRO A 89 -3.09 -18.00 4.44
CA PRO A 89 -1.89 -18.15 5.25
C PRO A 89 -0.67 -17.45 4.65
N ALA A 90 -0.46 -17.58 3.33
CA ALA A 90 0.65 -16.94 2.62
C ALA A 90 0.46 -15.42 2.56
N PHE A 91 -0.76 -14.94 2.30
CA PHE A 91 -1.08 -13.52 2.35
C PHE A 91 -0.78 -12.90 3.71
N LYS A 92 -1.19 -13.58 4.79
CA LYS A 92 -0.98 -13.11 6.16
C LYS A 92 0.50 -12.96 6.46
N SER A 93 1.29 -14.00 6.17
CA SER A 93 2.74 -13.98 6.39
C SER A 93 3.42 -12.87 5.57
N MET A 94 3.10 -12.76 4.28
CA MET A 94 3.59 -11.68 3.43
C MET A 94 3.25 -10.29 3.99
N TYR A 95 2.02 -10.09 4.48
CA TYR A 95 1.60 -8.80 4.99
C TYR A 95 2.22 -8.46 6.36
N GLU A 96 2.55 -9.47 7.17
CA GLU A 96 3.38 -9.29 8.37
C GLU A 96 4.79 -8.80 8.01
N ASP A 97 5.40 -9.37 6.98
CA ASP A 97 6.70 -8.92 6.46
C ASP A 97 6.65 -7.47 5.97
N VAL A 98 5.59 -7.08 5.24
CA VAL A 98 5.34 -5.69 4.82
C VAL A 98 5.30 -4.75 6.02
N LYS A 99 4.58 -5.10 7.08
CA LYS A 99 4.50 -4.30 8.31
C LYS A 99 5.87 -4.13 8.95
N ILE A 100 6.65 -5.20 9.06
CA ILE A 100 8.00 -5.17 9.62
C ILE A 100 8.91 -4.25 8.79
N ILE A 101 8.87 -4.35 7.46
CA ILE A 101 9.64 -3.50 6.56
C ILE A 101 9.31 -2.01 6.78
N LEU A 102 8.01 -1.66 6.80
CA LEU A 102 7.56 -0.28 6.98
C LEU A 102 7.93 0.26 8.36
N GLU A 103 7.77 -0.52 9.43
CA GLU A 103 8.17 -0.13 10.78
C GLU A 103 9.68 0.10 10.90
N ASN A 104 10.49 -0.76 10.28
CA ASN A 104 11.95 -0.59 10.26
C ASN A 104 12.36 0.68 9.51
N ARG A 105 11.76 0.96 8.35
CA ARG A 105 11.99 2.22 7.61
C ARG A 105 11.58 3.44 8.43
N ARG A 106 10.42 3.38 9.08
CA ARG A 106 9.92 4.46 9.95
C ARG A 106 10.85 4.72 11.13
N LYS A 107 11.39 3.67 11.75
CA LYS A 107 12.39 3.79 12.83
C LYS A 107 13.69 4.43 12.33
N ALA A 108 14.19 3.97 11.18
CA ALA A 108 15.40 4.52 10.56
C ALA A 108 15.28 6.03 10.25
N VAL A 109 14.11 6.49 9.80
CA VAL A 109 13.86 7.93 9.58
C VAL A 109 13.83 8.71 10.91
N GLN A 110 13.30 8.13 11.99
CA GLN A 110 13.22 8.78 13.30
C GLN A 110 14.59 8.88 14.01
N THR A 111 15.46 7.90 13.84
CA THR A 111 16.81 7.92 14.44
C THR A 111 17.74 8.95 13.81
N VAL A 112 17.43 9.43 12.59
CA VAL A 112 18.26 10.39 11.84
C VAL A 112 17.81 11.84 12.03
N LYS A 113 16.63 12.11 12.60
CA LYS A 113 16.17 13.49 12.87
C LYS A 113 16.82 14.05 14.15
N PRO A 114 17.58 15.17 14.12
CA PRO A 114 17.95 15.87 15.33
C PRO A 114 16.67 16.45 15.97
N LYS A 115 16.57 16.37 17.30
CA LYS A 115 15.51 16.99 18.10
C LYS A 115 15.44 18.50 17.80
N VAL A 116 14.59 18.94 16.87
CA VAL A 116 14.29 20.35 16.67
C VAL A 116 12.95 20.68 17.33
N ALA A 117 13.10 21.33 18.48
CA ALA A 117 12.25 22.37 19.06
C ALA A 117 10.75 22.09 19.31
N LYS A 118 10.43 21.90 20.60
CA LYS A 118 9.27 22.58 21.19
C LYS A 118 9.39 24.09 20.89
N SER A 119 8.51 24.65 20.09
CA SER A 119 8.21 26.09 20.12
C SER A 119 6.82 26.27 20.69
N ASP A 120 6.74 26.14 22.00
CA ASP A 120 5.64 26.62 22.81
C ASP A 120 6.13 27.95 23.40
N THR A 121 5.88 29.07 22.69
CA THR A 121 5.79 30.44 23.23
C THR A 121 5.53 31.43 22.08
N LEU A 122 4.26 31.74 21.85
CA LEU A 122 3.76 33.12 21.67
C LEU A 122 2.24 33.07 21.81
N LYS A 123 1.83 33.10 23.09
CA LYS A 123 0.46 33.31 23.56
C LYS A 123 0.20 34.82 23.62
N LYS A 124 -0.97 35.24 23.11
CA LYS A 124 -1.71 36.51 23.35
C LYS A 124 -1.08 37.78 22.73
N ALA A 125 -1.81 38.75 22.16
CA ALA A 125 -3.21 39.20 22.25
C ALA A 125 -3.57 40.09 21.02
N PRO A 126 -4.62 40.94 21.02
CA PRO A 126 -6.04 40.66 20.80
C PRO A 126 -6.62 41.38 19.54
N ALA A 127 -7.93 41.24 19.33
CA ALA A 127 -8.72 41.75 18.21
C ALA A 127 -8.80 43.29 18.08
N SER A 128 -8.96 43.77 16.85
CA SER A 128 -9.50 45.09 16.48
C SER A 128 -9.91 45.04 14.99
N GLN A 129 -11.21 44.92 14.69
CA GLN A 129 -12.16 45.99 14.37
C GLN A 129 -11.86 46.78 13.08
N SER A 130 -12.74 46.54 12.09
CA SER A 130 -13.40 47.47 11.16
C SER A 130 -12.66 48.72 10.67
N ILE A 131 -12.38 48.78 9.36
CA ILE A 131 -12.26 50.05 8.61
C ILE A 131 -12.93 49.90 7.23
N LYS A 132 -13.85 50.83 6.96
CA LYS A 132 -14.63 51.07 5.73
C LYS A 132 -13.77 51.24 4.48
N GLN A 133 -14.32 50.82 3.34
CA GLN A 133 -13.89 51.25 2.01
C GLN A 133 -14.48 52.63 1.66
N PRO A 134 -13.76 53.50 0.94
CA PRO A 134 -14.36 54.60 0.19
C PRO A 134 -15.08 54.10 -1.08
#